data_AF-A0A7K2EBK7-F1
#
_entry.id   AF-A0A7K2EBK7-F1
#
_cell.length_a   1.000
_cell.length_b   1.000
_cell.length_c   1.000
_cell.angle_alpha   90.00
_cell.angle_beta   90.00
_cell.angle_gamma   90.00
#
_symmetry.space_group_name_H-M   'P 1'
#
loop_
_entity.id
_entity.type
_entity.pdbx_description
1 polymer ?
#
loop_
_entity_poly.entity_id
_entity_poly.type
_entity_poly.pdbx_seq_one_letter_code
_entity_poly.pdbx_strand_id
1 'polypeptide(L)'
;MTPGAEAEQPPAAAVPPGEDTGDELPPELDVSGYVGPYVFPNNSRRRVPGALYVFLGVVVIATWALTLRSDPNIVNGGFLAAGIALCVLGAYHFRAGWELRVEETDALL
;
A
#
# COMPACT_ATOMS: atom_id res chain seq x y z
N MET A 1 -30.51 52.67 -20.45
CA MET A 1 -30.11 51.25 -20.59
C MET A 1 -28.77 51.27 -21.31
N THR A 2 -27.69 51.43 -20.54
CA THR A 2 -26.32 51.58 -21.04
C THR A 2 -25.68 50.18 -21.09
N PRO A 3 -25.10 49.74 -22.21
CA PRO A 3 -24.33 48.50 -22.26
C PRO A 3 -23.02 48.71 -21.49
N GLY A 4 -22.58 47.67 -20.78
CA GLY A 4 -21.39 47.69 -19.94
C GLY A 4 -20.14 48.01 -20.74
N ALA A 5 -19.34 48.94 -20.23
CA ALA A 5 -17.99 49.19 -20.71
C ALA A 5 -17.11 47.99 -20.31
N GLU A 6 -16.68 47.20 -21.30
CA GLU A 6 -15.52 46.34 -21.14
C GLU A 6 -14.32 47.23 -20.84
N ALA A 7 -13.74 47.05 -19.65
CA ALA A 7 -12.50 47.71 -19.29
C ALA A 7 -11.40 47.20 -20.21
N GLU A 8 -10.87 48.09 -21.04
CA GLU A 8 -9.69 47.85 -21.88
C GLU A 8 -8.54 47.40 -20.98
N GLN A 9 -8.16 46.13 -21.12
CA GLN A 9 -7.04 45.54 -20.40
C GLN A 9 -5.77 46.24 -20.88
N PRO A 10 -4.99 46.91 -20.00
CA PRO A 10 -3.80 47.63 -20.43
C PRO A 10 -2.83 46.65 -21.11
N PRO A 11 -2.06 47.10 -22.12
CA PRO A 11 -1.11 46.25 -22.82
C PRO A 11 -0.17 45.61 -21.80
N ALA A 12 -0.07 44.28 -21.84
CA ALA A 12 0.88 43.53 -21.02
C ALA A 12 2.25 44.18 -21.23
N ALA A 13 2.75 44.82 -20.17
CA ALA A 13 4.03 45.49 -20.21
C ALA A 13 5.06 44.47 -20.72
N ALA A 14 5.73 44.79 -21.82
CA ALA A 14 6.78 43.95 -22.36
C ALA A 14 7.81 43.73 -21.25
N VAL A 15 7.88 42.50 -20.76
CA VAL A 15 8.91 42.05 -19.83
C VAL A 15 10.24 42.33 -20.55
N PRO A 16 11.18 43.10 -19.96
CA PRO A 16 12.51 43.24 -20.55
C PRO A 16 13.06 41.82 -20.80
N PRO A 17 13.97 41.59 -21.77
CA PRO A 17 14.67 40.32 -21.85
C PRO A 17 15.42 40.13 -20.52
N GLY A 18 14.75 39.47 -19.58
CA GLY A 18 15.29 39.10 -18.30
C GLY A 18 16.41 38.13 -18.56
N GLU A 19 17.43 38.19 -17.73
CA GLU A 19 18.40 37.11 -17.63
C GLU A 19 17.66 35.79 -17.70
N ASP A 20 18.22 34.84 -18.44
CA ASP A 20 17.86 33.44 -18.40
C ASP A 20 18.19 32.93 -16.99
N THR A 21 17.42 33.40 -16.00
CA THR A 21 17.33 32.83 -14.68
C THR A 21 16.52 31.59 -14.90
N GLY A 22 17.19 30.58 -15.48
CA GLY A 22 16.61 29.27 -15.66
C GLY A 22 15.97 28.84 -14.36
N ASP A 23 14.90 28.05 -14.48
CA ASP A 23 14.29 27.36 -13.36
C ASP A 23 15.35 26.43 -12.73
N GLU A 24 16.23 27.00 -11.92
CA GLU A 24 17.28 26.31 -11.20
C GLU A 24 16.68 25.79 -9.90
N LEU A 25 16.84 24.49 -9.69
CA LEU A 25 16.36 23.84 -8.49
C LEU A 25 17.09 24.44 -7.28
N PRO A 26 16.36 24.98 -6.28
CA PRO A 26 16.98 25.53 -5.09
C PRO A 26 17.88 24.50 -4.42
N PRO A 27 19.03 24.88 -3.84
CA PRO A 27 20.00 23.94 -3.28
C PRO A 27 19.43 23.07 -2.15
N GLU A 28 18.39 23.54 -1.47
CA GLU A 28 17.63 22.78 -0.46
C GLU A 28 16.69 21.71 -1.05
N LEU A 29 16.36 21.80 -2.34
CA LEU A 29 15.56 20.83 -3.09
C LEU A 29 16.42 19.86 -3.91
N ASP A 30 17.76 20.00 -3.90
CA ASP A 30 18.66 19.08 -4.57
C ASP A 30 18.68 17.70 -3.89
N VAL A 31 17.75 16.85 -4.33
CA VAL A 31 17.60 15.46 -3.89
C VAL A 31 18.75 14.55 -4.36
N SER A 32 19.64 15.02 -5.24
CA SER A 32 20.78 14.21 -5.71
C SER A 32 21.82 13.95 -4.60
N GLY A 33 21.86 14.79 -3.57
CA GLY A 33 22.82 14.69 -2.47
C GLY A 33 22.44 13.72 -1.33
N TYR A 34 21.17 13.28 -1.24
CA TYR A 34 20.72 12.44 -0.11
C TYR A 34 19.58 11.47 -0.47
N VAL A 35 19.75 10.70 -1.54
CA VAL A 35 19.01 9.44 -1.75
C VAL A 35 19.90 8.28 -1.31
N GLY A 36 20.02 8.08 0.01
CA GLY A 36 20.55 6.80 0.52
C GLY A 36 19.81 5.63 -0.17
N PRO A 37 20.40 4.43 -0.28
CA PRO A 37 19.88 3.36 -1.12
C PRO A 37 18.38 3.14 -0.86
N TYR A 38 17.52 3.60 -1.77
CA TYR A 38 16.08 3.54 -1.55
C TYR A 38 15.64 2.10 -1.77
N VAL A 39 15.36 1.40 -0.68
CA VAL A 39 14.88 0.01 -0.74
C VAL A 39 13.35 0.04 -0.77
N PHE A 40 12.78 -0.28 -1.94
CA PHE A 40 11.34 -0.42 -2.07
C PHE A 40 10.81 -1.51 -1.11
N PRO A 41 9.74 -1.23 -0.34
CA PRO A 41 9.17 -2.23 0.57
C PRO A 41 8.67 -3.48 -0.18
N ASN A 42 9.30 -4.63 0.07
CA ASN A 42 8.84 -5.91 -0.48
C ASN A 42 7.62 -6.44 0.30
N ASN A 43 6.60 -6.86 -0.45
CA ASN A 43 5.37 -7.41 0.11
C ASN A 43 5.54 -8.80 0.74
N SER A 44 6.69 -9.46 0.55
CA SER A 44 7.04 -10.78 1.09
C SER A 44 6.82 -10.89 2.60
N ARG A 45 6.93 -9.77 3.34
CA ARG A 45 6.62 -9.70 4.78
C ARG A 45 5.18 -10.07 5.13
N ARG A 46 4.23 -9.99 4.18
CA ARG A 46 2.83 -10.42 4.40
C ARG A 46 2.68 -11.94 4.57
N ARG A 47 3.72 -12.74 4.28
CA ARG A 47 3.71 -14.18 4.53
C ARG A 47 3.74 -14.52 6.02
N VAL A 48 4.36 -13.68 6.85
CA VAL A 48 4.43 -13.89 8.31
C VAL A 48 3.04 -13.85 8.96
N PRO A 49 2.21 -12.79 8.78
CA PRO A 49 0.86 -12.80 9.31
C PRO A 49 0.01 -13.90 8.65
N GLY A 50 0.23 -14.22 7.37
CA GLY A 50 -0.43 -15.36 6.70
C GLY A 50 -0.17 -16.69 7.40
N ALA A 51 1.08 -16.98 7.76
CA ALA A 51 1.46 -18.18 8.50
C ALA A 51 0.80 -18.22 9.89
N LEU A 52 0.74 -17.10 10.60
CA LEU A 52 0.07 -17.00 11.90
C LEU A 52 -1.43 -17.28 11.80
N TYR A 53 -2.11 -16.75 10.78
CA TYR A 53 -3.54 -17.00 10.58
C TYR A 53 -3.83 -18.46 10.23
N VAL A 54 -3.03 -19.07 9.34
CA VAL A 54 -3.18 -20.50 9.04
C VAL A 54 -2.91 -21.35 10.28
N PHE A 55 -1.82 -21.08 11.01
CA PHE A 55 -1.50 -21.81 12.23
C PHE A 55 -2.65 -21.74 13.25
N LEU A 56 -3.15 -20.53 13.53
CA LEU A 56 -4.26 -20.34 14.46
C LEU A 56 -5.54 -21.02 13.95
N GLY A 57 -5.84 -20.92 12.65
CA GLY A 57 -6.98 -21.59 12.03
C GLY A 57 -6.93 -23.11 12.17
N VAL A 58 -5.75 -23.71 11.96
CA VAL A 58 -5.52 -25.15 12.16
C VAL A 58 -5.72 -25.54 13.62
N VAL A 59 -5.23 -24.75 14.58
CA VAL A 59 -5.43 -25.01 16.01
C VAL A 59 -6.93 -24.98 16.36
N VAL A 60 -7.68 -23.98 15.89
CA VAL A 60 -9.12 -23.86 16.15
C VAL A 60 -9.90 -25.04 15.54
N ILE A 61 -9.58 -25.44 14.30
CA ILE A 61 -10.19 -26.61 13.65
C ILE A 61 -9.85 -27.90 14.43
N ALA A 62 -8.61 -28.05 14.89
CA ALA A 62 -8.19 -29.20 15.68
C ALA A 62 -8.95 -29.25 17.02
N THR A 63 -9.10 -28.12 17.72
CA THR A 63 -9.91 -28.04 18.95
C THR A 63 -11.35 -28.46 18.69
N TRP A 64 -11.96 -27.98 17.61
CA TRP A 64 -13.28 -28.44 17.19
C TRP A 64 -13.30 -29.96 16.95
N ALA A 65 -12.40 -30.47 16.11
CA ALA A 65 -12.32 -31.89 15.75
C ALA A 65 -12.16 -32.82 16.96
N LEU A 66 -11.33 -32.43 17.93
CA LEU A 66 -11.06 -33.21 19.14
C LEU A 66 -12.21 -33.20 20.15
N THR A 67 -13.14 -32.24 20.06
CA THR A 67 -14.26 -32.07 21.01
C THR A 67 -15.61 -32.51 20.45
N LEU A 68 -15.66 -33.09 19.23
CA LEU A 68 -16.89 -33.59 18.60
C LEU A 68 -17.71 -34.56 19.45
N ARG A 69 -17.06 -35.30 20.36
CA ARG A 69 -17.70 -36.30 21.24
C ARG A 69 -18.03 -35.75 22.63
N SER A 70 -17.68 -34.49 22.90
CA SER A 70 -17.94 -33.80 24.16
C SER A 70 -19.17 -32.93 24.03
N ASP A 71 -19.81 -32.59 25.16
CA ASP A 71 -21.01 -31.74 25.14
C ASP A 71 -20.71 -30.39 24.43
N PRO A 72 -21.53 -29.98 23.46
CA PRO A 72 -21.23 -28.87 22.53
C PRO A 72 -21.38 -27.47 23.14
N ASN A 73 -21.50 -27.35 24.46
CA ASN A 73 -21.87 -26.10 25.12
C ASN A 73 -20.76 -25.02 25.04
N ILE A 74 -19.49 -25.42 24.84
CA ILE A 74 -18.35 -24.50 24.73
C ILE A 74 -17.78 -24.48 23.31
N VAL A 75 -17.59 -25.66 22.71
CA VAL A 75 -17.05 -25.80 21.35
C VAL A 75 -18.18 -26.22 20.42
N ASN A 76 -18.53 -25.34 19.49
CA ASN A 76 -19.66 -25.49 18.58
C ASN A 76 -19.22 -25.37 17.11
N GLY A 77 -20.15 -25.49 16.17
CA GLY A 77 -19.88 -25.35 14.73
C GLY A 77 -19.24 -24.01 14.31
N GLY A 78 -19.39 -22.97 15.14
CA GLY A 78 -18.72 -21.68 14.94
C GLY A 78 -17.20 -21.77 15.01
N PHE A 79 -16.63 -22.72 15.77
CA PHE A 79 -15.18 -22.95 15.79
C PHE A 79 -14.68 -23.45 14.42
N LEU A 80 -15.40 -24.40 13.81
CA LEU A 80 -15.07 -24.87 12.47
C LEU A 80 -15.12 -23.71 11.47
N ALA A 81 -16.20 -22.92 11.49
CA ALA A 81 -16.35 -21.76 10.60
C ALA A 81 -15.24 -20.72 10.82
N ALA A 82 -14.92 -20.39 12.08
CA ALA A 82 -13.86 -19.43 12.42
C ALA A 82 -12.48 -19.93 11.97
N GLY A 83 -12.17 -21.21 12.19
CA GLY A 83 -10.91 -21.79 11.76
C GLY A 83 -10.76 -21.83 10.23
N ILE A 84 -11.84 -22.15 9.50
CA ILE A 84 -11.86 -22.07 8.03
C ILE A 84 -11.63 -20.62 7.57
N ALA A 85 -12.32 -19.65 8.18
CA ALA A 85 -12.16 -18.24 7.84
C ALA A 85 -10.71 -17.75 8.05
N LEU A 86 -10.06 -18.16 9.16
CA LEU A 86 -8.65 -17.87 9.42
C LEU A 86 -7.73 -18.48 8.36
N CYS A 87 -7.97 -19.73 7.96
CA CYS A 87 -7.20 -20.38 6.90
C CYS A 87 -7.36 -19.66 5.55
N VAL A 88 -8.58 -19.24 5.20
CA VAL A 88 -8.85 -18.45 3.97
C VAL A 88 -8.12 -17.10 4.01
N LEU A 89 -8.18 -16.39 5.13
CA LEU A 89 -7.47 -15.12 5.31
C LEU A 89 -5.95 -15.32 5.22
N GLY A 90 -5.43 -16.37 5.86
CA GLY A 90 -4.02 -16.73 5.77
C GLY A 90 -3.57 -17.03 4.34
N ALA A 91 -4.36 -17.79 3.58
CA ALA A 91 -4.10 -18.07 2.17
C ALA A 91 -4.10 -16.79 1.32
N TYR A 92 -5.02 -15.86 1.59
CA TYR A 92 -5.02 -14.53 0.95
C TYR A 92 -3.71 -13.77 1.24
N HIS A 93 -3.24 -13.77 2.49
CA HIS A 93 -1.97 -13.13 2.85
C HIS A 93 -0.75 -13.76 2.17
N PHE A 94 -0.72 -15.08 2.00
CA PHE A 94 0.30 -15.75 1.20
C PHE A 94 0.24 -15.34 -0.27
N ARG A 95 -0.97 -15.23 -0.83
CA ARG A 95 -1.15 -14.81 -2.23
C ARG A 95 -0.75 -13.35 -2.43
N ALA A 96 -1.08 -12.48 -1.49
CA ALA A 96 -0.69 -11.08 -1.51
C ALA A 96 0.82 -10.93 -1.33
N GLY A 97 1.45 -11.70 -0.42
CA GLY A 97 2.89 -11.67 -0.16
C GLY A 97 3.75 -12.37 -1.22
N TRP A 98 3.25 -12.54 -2.44
CA TRP A 98 4.03 -13.10 -3.54
C TRP A 98 5.15 -12.13 -3.92
N GLU A 99 6.34 -12.66 -4.14
CA GLU A 99 7.50 -11.85 -4.53
C GLU A 99 7.46 -11.65 -6.04
N LEU A 100 7.45 -10.39 -6.46
CA LEU A 100 7.52 -10.02 -7.87
C LEU A 100 8.98 -10.20 -8.33
N ARG A 101 9.16 -10.82 -9.50
CA ARG A 101 10.50 -11.01 -10.10
C ARG A 101 11.08 -9.72 -10.69
N VAL A 102 10.25 -8.70 -10.86
CA VAL A 102 10.63 -7.39 -11.40
C VAL A 102 10.74 -6.45 -10.22
N GLU A 103 11.93 -5.88 -10.03
CA GLU A 103 12.14 -4.85 -9.02
C GLU A 103 11.70 -3.50 -9.60
N GLU A 104 11.00 -2.69 -8.80
CA GLU A 104 10.62 -1.32 -9.22
C GLU A 104 11.86 -0.45 -9.47
N THR A 105 13.00 -0.80 -8.86
CA THR A 105 14.31 -0.18 -9.13
C THR A 105 14.80 -0.43 -10.56
N ASP A 106 14.47 -1.58 -11.17
CA ASP A 106 14.84 -1.86 -12.57
C ASP A 106 14.12 -0.91 -13.55
N ALA A 107 13.02 -0.29 -13.13
CA ALA A 107 12.30 0.71 -13.93
C ALA A 107 12.90 2.12 -13.81
N LEU A 108 13.88 2.34 -12.92
CA LEU A 108 14.54 3.63 -12.70
C LEU A 108 15.89 3.76 -13.44
N LEU A 109 16.34 2.70 -14.13
CA LEU A 109 17.55 2.66 -14.96
C LEU A 109 17.18 2.77 -16.45
#